data_AF-A0AAU8CH19-F1
#
_entry.id   AF-A0AAU8CH19-F1
#
_cell.length_a   1.000
_cell.length_b   1.000
_cell.length_c   1.000
_cell.angle_alpha   90.00
_cell.angle_beta   90.00
_cell.angle_gamma   90.00
#
_symmetry.space_group_name_H-M   'P 1'
#
loop_
_entity.id
_entity.type
_entity.pdbx_description
1 polymer ?
#
loop_
_entity_poly.entity_id
_entity_poly.type
_entity_poly.pdbx_seq_one_letter_code
_entity_poly.pdbx_strand_id
1 'polypeptide(L)'
;MVNRPPLPTDYDVPERVGRWTYDANSGKNAHAWYGPDRETAVGVFANAATIDAYVFEERCYGLDRKQQVAGCPQPDDDDDVAAAVREVIEDAVAWMQSTTPTEWEHPDVNRHVFDAPTGYELAFYELSSRQHLVYYHREDAPEYSSLYRENKAAGEETPVTPATYPYLVIECWRGSGNATLSLAPWKRAHDSERVEVRDLPDECGLDIALKYAREYAREEVIEDDTDADPVGQVGLDTFAEGSP
;
A
#
# COMPACT_ATOMS: atom_id res chain seq x y z
N MET A 1 -18.00 -12.77 10.82
CA MET A 1 -18.43 -12.00 12.01
C MET A 1 -17.23 -11.17 12.42
N VAL A 2 -17.39 -9.85 12.56
CA VAL A 2 -16.31 -8.94 12.99
C VAL A 2 -16.17 -9.10 14.50
N ASN A 3 -14.96 -9.36 15.00
CA ASN A 3 -14.70 -9.51 16.43
C ASN A 3 -13.92 -8.29 16.92
N ARG A 4 -14.61 -7.35 17.57
CA ARG A 4 -13.96 -6.14 18.12
C ARG A 4 -13.36 -6.47 19.49
N PRO A 5 -12.27 -5.77 19.88
CA PRO A 5 -11.77 -5.85 21.25
C PRO A 5 -12.88 -5.56 22.28
N PRO A 6 -12.86 -6.19 23.46
CA PRO A 6 -13.84 -5.91 24.51
C PRO A 6 -13.61 -4.51 25.09
N LEU A 7 -14.69 -3.89 25.59
CA LEU A 7 -14.65 -2.60 26.28
C LEU A 7 -15.26 -2.74 27.68
N PRO A 8 -14.85 -1.89 28.63
CA PRO A 8 -15.55 -1.76 29.91
C PRO A 8 -17.03 -1.39 29.69
N THR A 9 -17.93 -1.90 30.53
CA THR A 9 -19.39 -1.75 30.34
C THR A 9 -19.86 -0.30 30.41
N ASP A 10 -19.11 0.56 31.09
CA ASP A 10 -19.37 1.99 31.30
C ASP A 10 -18.56 2.91 30.38
N TYR A 11 -17.84 2.34 29.40
CA TYR A 11 -17.00 3.11 28.49
C TYR A 11 -17.69 3.39 27.16
N ASP A 12 -17.94 4.68 26.90
CA ASP A 12 -18.42 5.15 25.61
C ASP A 12 -17.23 5.52 24.70
N VAL A 13 -17.11 4.82 23.57
CA VAL A 13 -16.09 5.12 22.56
C VAL A 13 -16.36 6.50 21.95
N PRO A 14 -15.36 7.40 21.89
CA PRO A 14 -15.56 8.72 21.29
C PRO A 14 -15.99 8.60 19.82
N GLU A 15 -17.22 9.06 19.51
CA GLU A 15 -17.75 9.03 18.13
C GLU A 15 -16.93 9.91 17.17
N ARG A 16 -16.28 10.96 17.69
CA ARG A 16 -15.48 11.91 16.91
C ARG A 16 -14.29 12.41 17.71
N VAL A 17 -13.12 12.42 17.07
CA VAL A 17 -11.88 12.99 17.60
C VAL A 17 -11.30 13.92 16.55
N GLY A 18 -11.48 15.23 16.71
CA GLY A 18 -11.11 16.20 15.67
C GLY A 18 -11.80 15.92 14.32
N ARG A 19 -11.00 15.54 13.31
CA ARG A 19 -11.47 15.15 11.96
C ARG A 19 -11.62 13.63 11.77
N TRP A 20 -11.30 12.84 12.78
CA TRP A 20 -11.48 11.40 12.81
C TRP A 20 -12.91 11.05 13.25
N THR A 21 -13.57 10.14 12.53
CA THR A 21 -14.95 9.72 12.82
C THR A 21 -15.00 8.22 13.08
N TYR A 22 -15.55 7.83 14.22
CA TYR A 22 -15.72 6.42 14.58
C TYR A 22 -16.70 5.73 13.65
N ASP A 23 -16.37 4.52 13.21
CA ASP A 23 -17.24 3.71 12.35
C ASP A 23 -17.67 2.44 13.08
N ALA A 24 -18.84 2.51 13.70
CA ALA A 24 -19.47 1.39 14.40
C ALA A 24 -19.84 0.22 13.46
N ASN A 25 -19.77 0.37 12.14
CA ASN A 25 -20.01 -0.67 11.16
C ASN A 25 -18.74 -1.08 10.39
N SER A 26 -17.55 -0.62 10.85
CA SER A 26 -16.28 -1.02 10.24
C SER A 26 -16.15 -2.54 10.20
N GLY A 27 -15.74 -3.05 9.03
CA GLY A 27 -15.41 -4.46 8.81
C GLY A 27 -14.09 -4.91 9.44
N LYS A 28 -13.32 -4.00 10.05
CA LYS A 28 -12.08 -4.34 10.77
C LYS A 28 -12.41 -4.98 12.11
N ASN A 29 -11.62 -5.97 12.53
CA ASN A 29 -11.65 -6.55 13.87
C ASN A 29 -11.02 -5.58 14.90
N ALA A 30 -11.52 -4.34 14.95
CA ALA A 30 -10.96 -3.22 15.70
C ALA A 30 -12.04 -2.18 16.05
N HIS A 31 -11.74 -1.33 17.03
CA HIS A 31 -12.37 -0.01 17.14
C HIS A 31 -11.68 0.91 16.14
N ALA A 32 -12.42 1.44 15.17
CA ALA A 32 -11.83 2.14 14.03
C ALA A 32 -12.43 3.54 13.85
N TRP A 33 -11.55 4.51 13.61
CA TRP A 33 -11.88 5.87 13.20
C TRP A 33 -11.30 6.13 11.82
N TYR A 34 -12.04 6.86 10.99
CA TYR A 34 -11.63 7.18 9.63
C TYR A 34 -11.46 8.68 9.44
N GLY A 35 -10.52 9.04 8.57
CA GLY A 35 -10.45 10.36 7.96
C GLY A 35 -11.68 10.66 7.10
N PRO A 36 -11.88 11.92 6.69
CA PRO A 36 -13.08 12.35 5.96
C PRO A 36 -13.25 11.68 4.58
N ASP A 37 -12.14 11.40 3.91
CA ASP A 37 -12.06 10.68 2.62
C ASP A 37 -11.94 9.16 2.80
N ARG A 38 -11.77 8.71 4.05
CA ARG A 38 -11.51 7.31 4.44
C ARG A 38 -10.23 6.73 3.84
N GLU A 39 -9.32 7.56 3.33
CA GLU A 39 -8.00 7.16 2.84
C GLU A 39 -7.06 6.83 4.00
N THR A 40 -7.36 7.35 5.20
CA THR A 40 -6.64 7.04 6.43
C THR A 40 -7.59 6.53 7.50
N ALA A 41 -7.10 5.64 8.35
CA ALA A 41 -7.84 5.16 9.50
C ALA A 41 -6.92 4.96 10.71
N VAL A 42 -7.48 5.09 11.92
CA VAL A 42 -6.86 4.61 13.16
C VAL A 42 -7.68 3.43 13.65
N GLY A 43 -7.02 2.33 14.01
CA GLY A 43 -7.67 1.13 14.52
C GLY A 43 -6.99 0.60 15.78
N VAL A 44 -7.77 0.26 16.80
CA VAL A 44 -7.32 -0.42 18.01
C VAL A 44 -7.67 -1.90 17.94
N PHE A 45 -6.66 -2.76 18.06
CA PHE A 45 -6.74 -4.21 17.91
C PHE A 45 -6.27 -4.90 19.19
N ALA A 46 -6.90 -6.02 19.52
CA ALA A 46 -6.39 -6.98 20.49
C ALA A 46 -5.86 -8.20 19.71
N ASN A 47 -4.55 -8.35 19.69
CA ASN A 47 -3.82 -9.49 19.13
C ASN A 47 -3.39 -10.41 20.27
N ALA A 48 -3.10 -11.68 20.00
CA ALA A 48 -2.80 -12.70 21.01
C ALA A 48 -1.69 -12.39 22.05
N ALA A 49 -0.88 -11.35 21.83
CA ALA A 49 0.17 -10.93 22.76
C ALA A 49 0.16 -9.43 23.07
N THR A 50 -0.60 -8.64 22.31
CA THR A 50 -0.54 -7.17 22.38
C THR A 50 -1.90 -6.56 22.11
N ILE A 51 -2.14 -5.41 22.73
CA ILE A 51 -3.22 -4.51 22.36
C ILE A 51 -2.54 -3.30 21.73
N ASP A 52 -2.85 -3.02 20.47
CA ASP A 52 -2.13 -2.02 19.68
C ASP A 52 -3.11 -1.10 18.96
N ALA A 53 -2.76 0.19 18.94
CA ALA A 53 -3.34 1.17 18.02
C ALA A 53 -2.42 1.35 16.82
N TYR A 54 -2.99 1.28 15.62
CA TYR A 54 -2.29 1.57 14.38
C TYR A 54 -3.01 2.66 13.59
N VAL A 55 -2.25 3.53 12.94
CA VAL A 55 -2.73 4.35 11.82
C VAL A 55 -2.46 3.62 10.50
N PHE A 56 -3.38 3.71 9.54
CA PHE A 56 -3.38 2.98 8.29
C PHE A 56 -3.46 3.93 7.09
N GLU A 57 -2.72 3.59 6.03
CA GLU A 57 -2.98 4.03 4.67
C GLU A 57 -3.97 3.05 4.03
N GLU A 58 -5.25 3.43 3.94
CA GLU A 58 -6.33 2.56 3.47
C GLU A 58 -6.36 2.39 1.95
N ARG A 59 -5.71 3.30 1.19
CA ARG A 59 -5.54 3.13 -0.26
C ARG A 59 -4.55 2.01 -0.62
N CYS A 60 -3.76 1.56 0.35
CA CYS A 60 -2.77 0.51 0.19
C CYS A 60 -3.23 -0.81 0.86
N TYR A 61 -2.74 -1.93 0.35
CA TYR A 61 -2.89 -3.27 0.92
C TYR A 61 -1.58 -3.77 1.54
N GLY A 62 -1.64 -4.90 2.24
CA GLY A 62 -0.47 -5.50 2.88
C GLY A 62 -0.38 -5.21 4.37
N LEU A 63 0.59 -5.83 5.04
CA LEU A 63 0.77 -5.72 6.48
C LEU A 63 1.48 -4.45 6.90
N ASP A 64 2.29 -3.88 6.00
CA ASP A 64 3.18 -2.76 6.28
C ASP A 64 2.53 -1.41 5.93
N ARG A 65 1.26 -1.40 5.51
CA ARG A 65 0.46 -0.17 5.30
C ARG A 65 0.10 0.58 6.59
N LYS A 66 0.59 0.10 7.74
CA LYS A 66 0.17 0.55 9.06
C LYS A 66 1.37 0.88 9.92
N GLN A 67 1.24 1.92 10.73
CA GLN A 67 2.24 2.34 11.70
C GLN A 67 1.65 2.31 13.10
N GLN A 68 2.39 1.74 14.06
CA GLN A 68 1.95 1.70 15.45
C GLN A 68 2.00 3.12 16.05
N VAL A 69 0.93 3.53 16.72
CA VAL A 69 0.83 4.83 17.41
C VAL A 69 0.72 4.69 18.93
N ALA A 70 0.22 3.55 19.41
CA ALA A 70 0.17 3.18 20.82
C ALA A 70 0.12 1.66 20.96
N GLY A 71 0.43 1.13 22.14
CA GLY A 71 0.19 -0.27 22.44
C GLY A 71 0.78 -0.72 23.78
N CYS A 72 0.31 -1.87 24.24
CA CYS A 72 0.75 -2.53 25.46
C CYS A 72 0.71 -4.06 25.30
N PRO A 73 1.39 -4.83 26.18
CA PRO A 73 1.20 -6.27 26.25
C PRO A 73 -0.25 -6.63 26.56
N GLN A 74 -0.73 -7.75 26.03
CA GLN A 74 -2.06 -8.27 26.36
C GLN A 74 -2.04 -8.87 27.78
N PRO A 75 -2.97 -8.46 28.67
CA PRO A 75 -3.14 -9.10 29.98
C PRO A 75 -3.63 -10.54 29.88
N ASP A 76 -3.33 -11.35 30.91
CA ASP A 76 -3.79 -12.74 31.01
C ASP A 76 -5.27 -12.87 31.42
N ASP A 77 -5.83 -11.85 32.08
CA ASP A 77 -7.22 -11.81 32.56
C ASP A 77 -8.11 -10.97 31.62
N ASP A 78 -9.28 -11.49 31.27
CA ASP A 78 -10.22 -10.84 30.34
C ASP A 78 -10.74 -9.48 30.85
N ASP A 79 -10.93 -9.31 32.17
CA ASP A 79 -11.37 -8.03 32.74
C ASP A 79 -10.24 -6.98 32.62
N ASP A 80 -8.99 -7.40 32.76
CA ASP A 80 -7.82 -6.56 32.54
C ASP A 80 -7.63 -6.23 31.05
N VAL A 81 -8.03 -7.12 30.13
CA VAL A 81 -8.01 -6.85 28.68
C VAL A 81 -8.93 -5.69 28.33
N ALA A 82 -10.16 -5.65 28.87
CA ALA A 82 -11.08 -4.54 28.59
C ALA A 82 -10.53 -3.19 29.10
N ALA A 83 -9.92 -3.18 30.28
CA ALA A 83 -9.26 -1.99 30.82
C ALA A 83 -8.07 -1.55 29.95
N ALA A 84 -7.21 -2.48 29.53
CA ALA A 84 -6.06 -2.21 28.67
C ALA A 84 -6.49 -1.73 27.27
N VAL A 85 -7.56 -2.27 26.69
CA VAL A 85 -8.15 -1.77 25.42
C VAL A 85 -8.58 -0.31 25.58
N ARG A 86 -9.24 0.03 26.69
CA ARG A 86 -9.63 1.41 26.98
C ARG A 86 -8.40 2.32 27.05
N GLU A 87 -7.34 1.93 27.76
CA GLU A 87 -6.11 2.73 27.87
C GLU A 87 -5.49 2.98 26.48
N VAL A 88 -5.39 1.94 25.64
CA VAL A 88 -4.87 2.08 24.27
C VAL A 88 -5.78 2.95 23.39
N ILE A 89 -7.11 2.93 23.60
CA ILE A 89 -8.02 3.89 22.93
C ILE A 89 -7.72 5.31 23.39
N GLU A 90 -7.55 5.56 24.69
CA GLU A 90 -7.25 6.89 25.23
C GLU A 90 -5.94 7.44 24.66
N ASP A 91 -4.90 6.61 24.54
CA ASP A 91 -3.63 6.97 23.91
C ASP A 91 -3.79 7.25 22.40
N ALA A 92 -4.54 6.41 21.68
CA ALA A 92 -4.85 6.63 20.27
C ALA A 92 -5.65 7.93 20.05
N VAL A 93 -6.58 8.25 20.95
CA VAL A 93 -7.35 9.50 20.96
C VAL A 93 -6.41 10.70 21.17
N ALA A 94 -5.48 10.62 22.12
CA ALA A 94 -4.49 11.67 22.34
C ALA A 94 -3.61 11.90 21.08
N TRP A 95 -3.19 10.83 20.41
CA TRP A 95 -2.48 10.92 19.14
C TRP A 95 -3.33 11.54 18.02
N MET A 96 -4.60 11.12 17.89
CA MET A 96 -5.54 11.67 16.90
C MET A 96 -5.87 13.16 17.14
N GLN A 97 -5.76 13.64 18.37
CA GLN A 97 -5.92 15.07 18.68
C GLN A 97 -4.74 15.92 18.21
N SER A 98 -3.53 15.35 18.16
CA SER A 98 -2.33 16.05 17.69
C SER A 98 -2.07 15.90 16.19
N THR A 99 -2.72 14.92 15.54
CA THR A 99 -2.49 14.60 14.12
C THR A 99 -3.79 14.63 13.35
N THR A 100 -3.90 15.48 12.32
CA THR A 100 -5.08 15.45 11.44
C THR A 100 -4.93 14.36 10.36
N PRO A 101 -6.05 13.74 9.91
CA PRO A 101 -5.99 12.64 8.94
C PRO A 101 -5.28 12.98 7.63
N THR A 102 -5.41 14.24 7.18
CA THR A 102 -4.85 14.73 5.91
C THR A 102 -3.38 15.16 6.01
N GLU A 103 -2.88 15.40 7.23
CA GLU A 103 -1.48 15.77 7.48
C GLU A 103 -0.59 14.56 7.73
N TRP A 104 -1.17 13.41 8.10
CA TRP A 104 -0.40 12.19 8.28
C TRP A 104 0.03 11.61 6.93
N GLU A 105 1.29 11.20 6.86
CA GLU A 105 1.91 10.54 5.73
C GLU A 105 2.52 9.23 6.20
N HIS A 106 2.16 8.12 5.54
CA HIS A 106 2.81 6.86 5.82
C HIS A 106 4.25 6.93 5.29
N PRO A 107 5.28 6.68 6.13
CA PRO A 107 6.68 6.93 5.77
C PRO A 107 7.13 6.13 4.55
N ASP A 108 6.63 4.90 4.41
CA ASP A 108 7.00 4.01 3.30
C ASP A 108 6.09 4.12 2.07
N VAL A 109 5.02 4.92 2.12
CA VAL A 109 4.13 5.10 0.96
C VAL A 109 4.55 6.35 0.24
N ASN A 110 5.09 6.20 -0.97
CA ASN A 110 5.22 7.38 -1.84
C ASN A 110 3.87 7.67 -2.52
N ARG A 111 3.48 8.94 -2.47
CA ARG A 111 2.14 9.39 -2.87
C ARG A 111 1.94 9.41 -4.38
N HIS A 112 3.02 9.38 -5.15
CA HIS A 112 2.94 9.42 -6.61
C HIS A 112 2.41 8.12 -7.21
N VAL A 113 2.32 7.03 -6.43
CA VAL A 113 1.56 5.85 -6.84
C VAL A 113 0.07 6.14 -7.05
N PHE A 114 -0.48 7.17 -6.41
CA PHE A 114 -1.88 7.55 -6.57
C PHE A 114 -2.13 8.42 -7.81
N ASP A 115 -1.08 8.99 -8.39
CA ASP A 115 -1.14 9.77 -9.63
C ASP A 115 -0.93 8.82 -10.82
N ALA A 116 -1.96 8.06 -11.19
CA ALA A 116 -1.84 7.05 -12.22
C ALA A 116 -1.38 7.62 -13.58
N PRO A 117 -0.60 6.87 -14.38
CA PRO A 117 -0.17 7.31 -15.70
C PRO A 117 -1.34 7.59 -16.65
N THR A 118 -1.11 8.41 -17.68
CA THR A 118 -2.17 8.72 -18.67
C THR A 118 -2.65 7.43 -19.36
N GLY A 119 -3.98 7.24 -19.42
CA GLY A 119 -4.61 6.03 -19.96
C GLY A 119 -4.64 4.84 -19.01
N TYR A 120 -4.26 5.05 -17.74
CA TYR A 120 -4.28 4.04 -16.70
C TYR A 120 -4.94 4.53 -15.41
N GLU A 121 -5.49 3.59 -14.65
CA GLU A 121 -6.03 3.81 -13.30
C GLU A 121 -5.30 2.91 -12.29
N LEU A 122 -5.11 3.40 -11.05
CA LEU A 122 -4.54 2.57 -9.98
C LEU A 122 -5.50 1.43 -9.65
N ALA A 123 -5.09 0.21 -9.99
CA ALA A 123 -5.89 -0.98 -9.72
C ALA A 123 -5.50 -1.65 -8.40
N PHE A 124 -4.24 -1.59 -8.01
CA PHE A 124 -3.74 -2.23 -6.81
C PHE A 124 -2.45 -1.59 -6.33
N TYR A 125 -2.33 -1.39 -5.03
CA TYR A 125 -1.06 -1.09 -4.39
C TYR A 125 -0.92 -1.93 -3.13
N GLU A 126 0.18 -2.68 -3.02
CA GLU A 126 0.54 -3.46 -1.85
C GLU A 126 1.89 -3.03 -1.30
N LEU A 127 1.91 -2.76 0.00
CA LEU A 127 3.08 -2.47 0.81
C LEU A 127 3.32 -3.64 1.75
N SER A 128 4.43 -4.33 1.52
CA SER A 128 4.89 -5.44 2.35
C SER A 128 6.31 -5.20 2.86
N SER A 129 6.78 -6.04 3.77
CA SER A 129 8.10 -5.91 4.39
C SER A 129 9.28 -6.03 3.45
N ARG A 130 9.10 -6.66 2.28
CA ARG A 130 10.18 -6.85 1.31
C ARG A 130 9.90 -6.25 -0.05
N GLN A 131 8.66 -5.89 -0.36
CA GLN A 131 8.30 -5.42 -1.68
C GLN A 131 7.14 -4.42 -1.66
N HIS A 132 7.20 -3.47 -2.58
CA HIS A 132 6.08 -2.64 -3.01
C HIS A 132 5.62 -3.16 -4.36
N LEU A 133 4.32 -3.35 -4.52
CA LEU A 133 3.75 -3.89 -5.73
C LEU A 133 2.58 -3.03 -6.16
N VAL A 134 2.71 -2.39 -7.32
CA VAL A 134 1.74 -1.45 -7.87
C VAL A 134 1.24 -2.02 -9.19
N TYR A 135 -0.08 -2.08 -9.37
CA TYR A 135 -0.71 -2.36 -10.64
C TYR A 135 -1.52 -1.16 -11.06
N TYR A 136 -1.25 -0.70 -12.28
CA TYR A 136 -2.15 0.17 -13.00
C TYR A 136 -2.89 -0.63 -14.06
N HIS A 137 -4.20 -0.44 -14.15
CA HIS A 137 -5.04 -1.04 -15.18
C HIS A 137 -5.27 -0.03 -16.30
N ARG A 138 -5.14 -0.46 -17.55
CA ARG A 138 -5.36 0.42 -18.70
C ARG A 138 -6.87 0.64 -18.88
N GLU A 139 -7.29 1.91 -18.99
CA GLU A 139 -8.71 2.33 -18.95
C GLU A 139 -9.60 1.64 -20.01
N ASP A 140 -9.04 1.38 -21.19
CA ASP A 140 -9.76 0.76 -22.32
C ASP A 140 -9.65 -0.77 -22.35
N ALA A 141 -8.90 -1.36 -21.42
CA ALA A 141 -8.59 -2.76 -21.45
C ALA A 141 -9.62 -3.57 -20.64
N PRO A 142 -10.02 -4.76 -21.14
CA PRO A 142 -10.90 -5.65 -20.39
C PRO A 142 -10.26 -6.10 -19.07
N GLU A 143 -11.08 -6.22 -18.02
CA GLU A 143 -10.66 -6.81 -16.76
C GLU A 143 -10.71 -8.34 -16.85
N TYR A 144 -9.54 -8.97 -16.85
CA TYR A 144 -9.41 -10.42 -16.82
C TYR A 144 -9.10 -10.92 -15.40
N SER A 145 -9.73 -12.02 -15.00
CA SER A 145 -9.34 -12.76 -13.80
C SER A 145 -8.32 -13.85 -14.15
N SER A 146 -7.58 -14.38 -13.19
CA SER A 146 -6.66 -15.51 -13.41
C SER A 146 -7.34 -16.77 -13.96
N LEU A 147 -8.67 -16.88 -13.77
CA LEU A 147 -9.52 -17.91 -14.37
C LEU A 147 -9.74 -17.70 -15.89
N TYR A 148 -9.28 -16.59 -16.47
CA TYR A 148 -9.25 -16.40 -17.92
C TYR A 148 -8.38 -17.44 -18.62
N ARG A 149 -7.38 -18.05 -17.94
CA ARG A 149 -6.69 -19.25 -18.44
C ARG A 149 -7.64 -20.45 -18.63
N GLU A 150 -8.69 -20.57 -17.81
CA GLU A 150 -9.71 -21.61 -17.98
C GLU A 150 -10.68 -21.26 -19.12
N ASN A 151 -11.02 -19.98 -19.31
CA ASN A 151 -11.79 -19.50 -20.46
C ASN A 151 -11.00 -19.48 -21.78
N LYS A 152 -9.67 -19.58 -21.73
CA LYS A 152 -8.77 -19.74 -22.89
C LYS A 152 -9.10 -21.00 -23.71
N ALA A 153 -9.79 -21.97 -23.11
CA ALA A 153 -10.32 -23.15 -23.79
C ALA A 153 -11.56 -22.87 -24.68
N ALA A 154 -12.15 -21.67 -24.62
CA ALA A 154 -13.42 -21.33 -25.29
C ALA A 154 -13.28 -20.53 -26.62
N GLY A 155 -12.06 -20.19 -27.05
CA GLY A 155 -11.80 -19.85 -28.46
C GLY A 155 -12.06 -18.40 -28.92
N GLU A 156 -12.23 -17.43 -28.02
CA GLU A 156 -12.27 -16.00 -28.40
C GLU A 156 -10.89 -15.35 -28.23
N GLU A 157 -10.23 -15.08 -29.37
CA GLU A 157 -8.89 -14.51 -29.41
C GLU A 157 -8.95 -12.98 -29.43
N THR A 158 -8.50 -12.35 -28.34
CA THR A 158 -7.59 -11.20 -28.50
C THR A 158 -6.27 -11.65 -27.90
N PRO A 159 -5.20 -11.84 -28.71
CA PRO A 159 -3.91 -12.22 -28.18
C PRO A 159 -3.44 -11.15 -27.20
N VAL A 160 -3.10 -11.55 -25.98
CA VAL A 160 -2.43 -10.65 -25.05
C VAL A 160 -0.98 -10.53 -25.56
N THR A 161 -0.70 -9.43 -26.25
CA THR A 161 0.61 -9.01 -26.77
C THR A 161 1.10 -7.85 -25.92
N PRO A 162 2.40 -7.55 -25.81
CA PRO A 162 2.86 -6.39 -25.02
C PRO A 162 2.06 -5.09 -25.26
N ALA A 163 1.60 -4.84 -26.49
CA ALA A 163 0.73 -3.70 -26.82
C ALA A 163 -0.71 -3.78 -26.27
N THR A 164 -1.20 -4.97 -25.93
CA THR A 164 -2.57 -5.24 -25.49
C THR A 164 -2.66 -5.72 -24.03
N TYR A 165 -1.54 -5.82 -23.30
CA TYR A 165 -1.56 -6.20 -21.89
C TYR A 165 -2.36 -5.17 -21.06
N PRO A 166 -3.33 -5.64 -20.24
CA PRO A 166 -4.22 -4.76 -19.51
C PRO A 166 -3.58 -4.09 -18.30
N TYR A 167 -2.46 -4.61 -17.78
CA TYR A 167 -1.85 -4.08 -16.57
C TYR A 167 -0.39 -3.70 -16.77
N LEU A 168 -0.03 -2.55 -16.23
CA LEU A 168 1.34 -2.14 -15.93
C LEU A 168 1.64 -2.46 -14.47
N VAL A 169 2.79 -3.07 -14.21
CA VAL A 169 3.20 -3.52 -12.88
C VAL A 169 4.54 -2.90 -12.52
N ILE A 170 4.57 -2.16 -11.41
CA ILE A 170 5.80 -1.72 -10.76
C ILE A 170 6.03 -2.62 -9.56
N GLU A 171 7.19 -3.25 -9.51
CA GLU A 171 7.61 -4.06 -8.37
C GLU A 171 8.94 -3.53 -7.85
N CYS A 172 8.97 -3.08 -6.60
CA CYS A 172 10.16 -2.54 -5.96
C CYS A 172 10.51 -3.39 -4.73
N TRP A 173 11.78 -3.77 -4.57
CA TRP A 173 12.23 -4.55 -3.42
C TRP A 173 12.79 -3.63 -2.33
N ARG A 174 12.18 -3.70 -1.15
CA ARG A 174 12.63 -2.94 0.03
C ARG A 174 14.00 -3.46 0.50
N GLY A 175 14.94 -2.54 0.68
CA GLY A 175 16.30 -2.83 1.13
C GLY A 175 17.29 -3.28 0.06
N SER A 176 16.87 -3.45 -1.21
CA SER A 176 17.81 -3.68 -2.32
C SER A 176 17.84 -2.55 -3.35
N GLY A 177 16.83 -1.67 -3.35
CA GLY A 177 16.73 -0.58 -4.33
C GLY A 177 16.40 -1.02 -5.75
N ASN A 178 16.19 -2.33 -5.97
CA ASN A 178 15.82 -2.85 -7.28
C ASN A 178 14.35 -2.56 -7.55
N ALA A 179 14.07 -2.13 -8.77
CA ALA A 179 12.72 -2.00 -9.29
C ALA A 179 12.62 -2.66 -10.66
N THR A 180 11.52 -3.34 -10.91
CA THR A 180 11.17 -3.85 -12.24
C THR A 180 9.86 -3.23 -12.69
N LEU A 181 9.77 -3.03 -14.00
CA LEU A 181 8.55 -2.65 -14.66
C LEU A 181 8.16 -3.76 -15.63
N SER A 182 6.93 -4.22 -15.51
CA SER A 182 6.44 -5.33 -16.31
C SER A 182 5.01 -5.09 -16.76
N LEU A 183 4.62 -5.77 -17.81
CA LEU A 183 3.23 -5.90 -18.21
C LEU A 183 2.66 -7.19 -17.62
N ALA A 184 1.45 -7.13 -17.06
CA ALA A 184 0.71 -8.31 -16.62
C ALA A 184 -0.61 -8.54 -17.39
N PRO A 185 -0.96 -9.81 -17.68
CA PRO A 185 -2.19 -10.15 -18.40
C PRO A 185 -3.45 -10.04 -17.52
N TRP A 186 -3.29 -10.02 -16.20
CA TRP A 186 -4.33 -9.77 -15.21
C TRP A 186 -3.73 -9.25 -13.90
N LYS A 187 -4.59 -8.71 -13.02
CA LYS A 187 -4.22 -8.25 -11.68
C LYS A 187 -3.66 -9.40 -10.84
N ARG A 188 -2.50 -9.19 -10.21
CA ARG A 188 -1.74 -10.20 -9.43
C ARG A 188 -1.30 -11.42 -10.25
N ALA A 189 -0.93 -11.24 -11.51
CA ALA A 189 -0.32 -12.31 -12.30
C ALA A 189 0.99 -12.79 -11.66
N HIS A 190 1.29 -14.08 -11.79
CA HIS A 190 2.56 -14.64 -11.30
C HIS A 190 3.73 -14.12 -12.15
N ASP A 191 4.92 -14.01 -11.60
CA ASP A 191 6.08 -13.39 -12.26
C ASP A 191 6.39 -14.02 -13.63
N SER A 192 6.23 -15.34 -13.73
CA SER A 192 6.40 -16.12 -14.97
C SER A 192 5.40 -15.76 -16.09
N GLU A 193 4.37 -15.00 -15.78
CA GLU A 193 3.31 -14.58 -16.71
C GLU A 193 3.44 -13.10 -17.10
N ARG A 194 4.35 -12.39 -16.41
CA ARG A 194 4.67 -10.99 -16.66
C ARG A 194 5.72 -10.90 -17.75
N VAL A 195 5.69 -9.80 -18.50
CA VAL A 195 6.72 -9.48 -19.49
C VAL A 195 7.40 -8.20 -19.05
N GLU A 196 8.67 -8.29 -18.67
CA GLU A 196 9.49 -7.13 -18.32
C GLU A 196 9.57 -6.16 -19.49
N VAL A 197 9.32 -4.88 -19.23
CA VAL A 197 9.39 -3.83 -20.25
C VAL A 197 10.75 -3.17 -20.17
N ARG A 198 11.51 -3.26 -21.26
CA ARG A 198 12.82 -2.63 -21.39
C ARG A 198 12.81 -1.36 -22.24
N ASP A 199 11.81 -1.21 -23.10
CA ASP A 199 11.57 0.00 -23.91
C ASP A 199 10.16 0.48 -23.59
N LEU A 200 10.07 1.59 -22.86
CA LEU A 200 8.78 2.12 -22.40
C LEU A 200 8.25 3.17 -23.37
N PRO A 201 6.95 3.16 -23.68
CA PRO A 201 6.31 4.33 -24.24
C PRO A 201 6.45 5.52 -23.26
N ASP A 202 6.68 6.72 -23.80
CA ASP A 202 6.94 7.95 -23.01
C ASP A 202 5.83 8.27 -21.98
N GLU A 203 4.62 7.71 -22.17
CA GLU A 203 3.41 8.00 -21.41
C GLU A 203 3.11 6.97 -20.28
N CYS A 204 3.95 5.96 -20.09
CA CYS A 204 3.64 4.78 -19.24
C CYS A 204 3.98 4.90 -17.74
N GLY A 205 4.13 6.10 -17.16
CA GLY A 205 4.43 6.21 -15.71
C GLY A 205 5.87 5.83 -15.34
N LEU A 206 6.75 5.87 -16.33
CA LEU A 206 8.19 5.65 -16.19
C LEU A 206 8.80 6.67 -15.21
N ASP A 207 8.26 7.88 -15.12
CA ASP A 207 8.62 8.90 -14.15
C ASP A 207 8.32 8.47 -12.70
N ILE A 208 7.22 7.76 -12.44
CA ILE A 208 6.91 7.19 -11.12
C ILE A 208 7.92 6.08 -10.80
N ALA A 209 8.09 5.11 -11.69
CA ALA A 209 9.06 4.02 -11.52
C ALA A 209 10.51 4.54 -11.34
N LEU A 210 10.92 5.53 -12.13
CA LEU A 210 12.20 6.22 -12.02
C LEU A 210 12.30 7.02 -10.74
N LYS A 211 11.22 7.68 -10.29
CA LYS A 211 11.22 8.44 -9.04
C LYS A 211 11.40 7.53 -7.83
N TYR A 212 10.69 6.40 -7.75
CA TYR A 212 10.95 5.42 -6.68
C TYR A 212 12.38 4.86 -6.73
N ALA A 213 12.89 4.55 -7.94
CA ALA A 213 14.26 4.07 -8.09
C ALA A 213 15.32 5.14 -7.76
N ARG A 214 15.06 6.42 -8.08
CA ARG A 214 15.99 7.56 -7.90
C ARG A 214 15.91 8.20 -6.51
N GLU A 215 14.73 8.25 -5.87
CA GLU A 215 14.57 8.74 -4.49
C GLU A 215 15.31 7.82 -3.51
N TYR A 216 15.27 6.50 -3.71
CA TYR A 216 16.09 5.56 -2.96
C TYR A 216 17.60 5.76 -3.19
N ALA A 217 18.04 5.97 -4.44
CA ALA A 217 19.44 6.23 -4.74
C ALA A 217 19.96 7.47 -3.99
N ARG A 218 19.12 8.49 -3.81
CA ARG A 218 19.51 9.71 -3.08
C ARG A 218 19.50 9.51 -1.57
N GLU A 219 18.56 8.76 -1.01
CA GLU A 219 18.47 8.59 0.45
C GLU A 219 19.53 7.63 1.00
N GLU A 220 19.98 6.64 0.23
CA GLU A 220 20.96 5.63 0.68
C GLU A 220 22.40 5.90 0.21
N VAL A 221 22.62 6.68 -0.86
CA VAL A 221 23.99 6.98 -1.39
C VAL A 221 24.54 8.31 -0.86
N ILE A 222 23.72 9.21 -0.28
CA ILE A 222 24.21 10.48 0.28
C ILE A 222 24.89 10.31 1.67
N GLU A 223 25.05 9.09 2.18
CA GLU A 223 25.99 8.83 3.29
C GLU A 223 27.39 8.41 2.85
N ASP A 224 27.62 8.02 1.58
CA ASP A 224 28.96 7.66 1.12
C ASP A 224 29.24 8.21 -0.29
N ASP A 225 30.20 9.14 -0.32
CA ASP A 225 30.71 9.95 -1.43
C ASP A 225 31.33 9.07 -2.55
N THR A 226 30.51 8.23 -3.17
CA THR A 226 30.91 7.29 -4.22
C THR A 226 30.02 7.50 -5.45
N ASP A 227 30.61 8.14 -6.46
CA ASP A 227 30.15 8.32 -7.85
C ASP A 227 30.00 6.97 -8.62
N ALA A 228 29.51 5.92 -7.97
CA ALA A 228 29.32 4.61 -8.59
C ALA A 228 27.83 4.24 -8.62
N ASP A 229 27.31 4.00 -9.82
CA ASP A 229 25.95 3.51 -10.01
C ASP A 229 25.73 2.23 -9.19
N PRO A 230 24.71 2.18 -8.31
CA PRO A 230 24.42 0.98 -7.54
C PRO A 230 24.20 -0.19 -8.49
N VAL A 231 24.78 -1.35 -8.16
CA VAL A 231 24.70 -2.57 -8.97
C VAL A 231 23.23 -3.04 -9.02
N GLY A 232 22.53 -2.61 -10.07
CA GLY A 232 21.07 -2.72 -10.24
C GLY A 232 20.46 -1.55 -11.03
N GLN A 233 21.18 -0.43 -11.12
CA GLN A 233 20.76 0.80 -11.81
C GLN A 233 21.33 0.96 -13.23
N VAL A 234 22.10 -0.01 -13.72
CA VAL A 234 22.88 0.00 -14.99
C VAL A 234 21.98 0.10 -16.26
N GLY A 235 20.68 0.30 -16.11
CA GLY A 235 19.74 0.55 -17.20
C GLY A 235 18.93 1.84 -17.08
N LEU A 236 18.92 2.52 -15.92
CA LEU A 236 18.04 3.66 -15.66
C LEU A 236 18.42 4.92 -16.46
N ASP A 237 19.72 5.10 -16.76
CA ASP A 237 20.21 6.23 -17.56
C ASP A 237 19.93 6.07 -19.05
N THR A 238 19.83 4.82 -19.53
CA THR A 238 19.40 4.51 -20.90
C THR A 238 18.00 5.06 -21.21
N PHE A 239 17.16 5.24 -20.18
CA PHE A 239 15.83 5.82 -20.29
C PHE A 239 15.81 7.36 -20.22
N ALA A 240 16.89 8.00 -19.71
CA ALA A 240 16.96 9.45 -19.56
C ALA A 240 17.49 10.16 -20.82
N GLU A 241 18.31 9.47 -21.63
CA GLU A 241 18.94 10.05 -22.82
C GLU A 241 18.09 9.96 -24.11
N GLY A 242 16.85 9.47 -24.00
CA GLY A 242 15.94 9.22 -25.11
C GLY A 242 14.99 10.36 -25.50
N SER A 243 15.13 11.58 -24.97
CA SER A 243 14.27 12.73 -25.34
C SER A 243 14.85 13.53 -26.52
N PRO A 244 14.23 13.52 -27.72
CA PRO A 244 14.28 14.67 -28.62
C PRO A 244 13.40 15.83 -28.12
#